data_AF-A0A6L9JQT0-F1
#
_entry.id   AF-A0A6L9JQT0-F1
#
_cell.length_a   1.000
_cell.length_b   1.000
_cell.length_c   1.000
_cell.angle_alpha   90.00
_cell.angle_beta   90.00
_cell.angle_gamma   90.00
#
_symmetry.space_group_name_H-M   'P 1'
#
loop_
_entity.id
_entity.type
_entity.pdbx_description
1 polymer ?
#
loop_
_entity_poly.entity_id
_entity_poly.type
_entity_poly.pdbx_seq_one_letter_code
_entity_poly.pdbx_strand_id
1 'polypeptide(L)' 'MTNLTPMIIFDHSRYRLKVWRNKAPLDVLAFTGQEALSQPFRYAIEFTSAEKGIEPAQMLMQQ' A
#
# COMPACT_ATOMS: atom_id res chain seq x y z
N MET A 1 -38.42 -2.39 -3.38
CA MET A 1 -37.70 -1.11 -3.40
C MET A 1 -36.50 -1.23 -2.45
N THR A 2 -35.33 -1.59 -2.94
CA THR A 2 -34.10 -1.68 -2.12
C THR A 2 -33.30 -0.40 -2.35
N ASN A 3 -33.40 0.56 -1.42
CA ASN A 3 -32.53 1.73 -1.41
C ASN A 3 -31.10 1.25 -1.13
N LEU A 4 -30.27 1.18 -2.16
CA LEU A 4 -28.82 1.05 -2.02
C LEU A 4 -28.29 2.45 -1.73
N THR A 5 -28.34 2.87 -0.47
CA THR A 5 -27.52 3.99 -0.03
C THR A 5 -26.07 3.60 -0.31
N PRO A 6 -25.32 4.33 -1.14
CA PRO A 6 -23.92 4.03 -1.33
C PRO A 6 -23.26 4.14 0.04
N MET A 7 -22.68 3.03 0.51
CA MET A 7 -21.86 3.04 1.71
C MET A 7 -20.67 3.95 1.40
N ILE A 8 -20.70 5.18 1.92
CA ILE A 8 -19.58 6.11 1.79
C ILE A 8 -18.48 5.54 2.66
N ILE A 9 -17.54 4.83 2.04
CA ILE A 9 -16.32 4.37 2.70
C ILE A 9 -15.40 5.59 2.74
N PHE A 10 -15.28 6.18 3.92
CA PHE A 10 -14.27 7.20 4.18
C PHE A 10 -12.91 6.51 4.32
N ASP A 11 -12.24 6.35 3.19
CA ASP A 11 -10.83 5.97 3.16
C ASP A 11 -9.99 7.19 3.60
N HIS A 12 -9.52 7.16 4.84
CA HIS A 12 -8.66 8.22 5.39
C HIS A 12 -7.18 8.00 5.07
N SER A 13 -6.85 7.04 4.19
CA SER A 13 -5.50 6.75 3.76
C SER A 13 -4.96 7.86 2.87
N ARG A 14 -4.34 8.84 3.52
CA ARG A 14 -3.72 10.00 2.87
C ARG A 14 -2.53 9.62 1.98
N TYR A 15 -1.90 8.48 2.26
CA TYR A 15 -0.78 7.93 1.50
C TYR A 15 -1.17 6.58 0.93
N ARG A 16 -0.73 6.30 -0.31
CA ARG A 16 -1.05 5.07 -1.03
C ARG A 16 0.23 4.34 -1.41
N LEU A 17 0.28 3.04 -1.11
CA LEU A 17 1.32 2.15 -1.58
C LEU A 17 0.77 1.28 -2.70
N LYS A 18 1.38 1.35 -3.89
CA LYS A 18 1.07 0.48 -5.02
C LYS A 18 2.31 -0.29 -5.42
N VAL A 19 2.25 -1.61 -5.29
CA VAL A 19 3.31 -2.52 -5.72
C VAL A 19 2.90 -3.16 -7.05
N TRP A 20 3.82 -3.20 -8.01
CA TRP A 20 3.54 -3.76 -9.33
C TRP A 20 3.15 -5.23 -9.23
N ARG A 21 2.06 -5.62 -9.91
CA ARG A 21 1.46 -6.98 -9.92
C ARG A 21 0.96 -7.51 -8.57
N ASN A 22 1.14 -6.78 -7.47
CA ASN A 22 0.48 -7.09 -6.21
C ASN A 22 -1.03 -6.80 -6.32
N LYS A 23 -1.86 -7.72 -5.84
CA LYS A 23 -3.33 -7.56 -5.80
C LYS A 23 -3.88 -7.42 -4.38
N ALA A 24 -3.04 -7.60 -3.38
CA ALA A 24 -3.42 -7.45 -1.98
C ALA A 24 -3.73 -5.97 -1.69
N PRO A 25 -4.76 -5.70 -0.86
CA PRO A 25 -5.04 -4.35 -0.41
C PRO A 25 -3.95 -3.88 0.56
N LEU A 26 -3.19 -2.85 0.19
CA LEU A 26 -2.12 -2.30 1.04
C LEU A 26 -2.54 -0.92 1.54
N ASP A 27 -2.59 -0.75 2.86
CA ASP A 27 -2.86 0.53 3.50
C ASP A 27 -1.64 1.01 4.30
N VAL A 28 -1.24 2.27 4.12
CA VAL A 28 -0.02 2.82 4.71
C VAL A 28 -0.26 3.20 6.17
N LEU A 29 0.50 2.59 7.08
CA LEU A 29 0.49 2.93 8.50
C LEU A 29 1.46 4.07 8.81
N ALA A 30 2.71 3.94 8.34
CA ALA A 30 3.76 4.93 8.53
C ALA A 30 4.80 4.83 7.41
N PHE A 31 5.56 5.90 7.19
CA PHE A 31 6.72 5.86 6.31
C PHE A 31 7.82 6.83 6.74
N THR A 32 9.06 6.52 6.39
CA THR A 32 10.21 7.42 6.50
C THR A 32 10.96 7.42 5.17
N GLY A 33 11.22 8.61 4.63
CA GLY A 33 11.97 8.81 3.39
C GLY A 33 13.36 9.38 3.65
N GLN A 34 14.34 8.89 2.90
CA GLN A 34 15.69 9.45 2.84
C GLN A 34 15.98 9.82 1.39
N GLU A 35 16.17 11.11 1.14
CA GLU A 35 16.44 11.67 -0.18
C GLU A 35 17.55 12.71 -0.09
N ALA A 36 18.48 12.65 -1.05
CA ALA A 36 19.57 13.61 -1.19
C ALA A 36 19.99 13.71 -2.66
N LEU A 37 20.56 14.85 -3.04
CA LEU A 37 21.07 15.05 -4.40
C LEU A 37 22.18 14.04 -4.72
N SER A 38 22.12 13.46 -5.92
CA SER A 38 23.08 12.46 -6.42
C SER A 38 23.21 11.22 -5.54
N GLN A 39 22.19 10.91 -4.73
CA GLN A 39 22.10 9.65 -3.98
C GLN A 39 20.79 8.92 -4.32
N PRO A 40 20.77 7.58 -4.27
CA PRO A 40 19.53 6.82 -4.37
C PRO A 40 18.57 7.21 -3.24
N PHE A 41 17.28 7.30 -3.55
CA PHE A 41 16.26 7.46 -2.53
C PHE A 41 16.03 6.13 -1.79
N ARG A 42 15.57 6.21 -0.54
CA ARG A 42 15.11 5.04 0.22
C ARG A 42 13.86 5.40 1.01
N TYR A 43 12.84 4.55 0.90
CA TYR A 43 11.64 4.64 1.71
C TYR A 43 11.49 3.36 2.55
N ALA A 44 11.33 3.53 3.86
CA ALA A 44 10.82 2.49 4.75
C ALA A 44 9.32 2.74 4.92
N ILE A 45 8.49 1.78 4.54
CA ILE A 45 7.03 1.90 4.57
C ILE A 45 6.48 0.75 5.40
N GLU A 46 5.77 1.09 6.47
CA GLU A 46 4.96 0.16 7.24
C GLU A 46 3.54 0.20 6.70
N PHE A 47 2.97 -0.97 6.42
CA PHE A 47 1.63 -1.08 5.86
C PHE A 47 0.84 -2.20 6.54
N THR A 48 -0.48 -2.11 6.43
CA THR A 48 -1.41 -3.16 6.85
C THR A 48 -2.17 -3.70 5.64
N SER A 49 -2.70 -4.92 5.77
CA SER A 49 -3.50 -5.57 4.73
C SER A 49 -4.53 -6.48 5.38
N ALA A 50 -5.72 -6.57 4.77
CA ALA A 50 -6.71 -7.58 5.11
C ALA A 50 -6.29 -8.99 4.63
N GLU A 51 -5.43 -9.06 3.61
CA GLU A 51 -4.85 -10.30 3.10
C GLU A 51 -3.63 -10.70 3.93
N LYS A 52 -3.70 -11.85 4.61
CA LYS A 52 -2.65 -12.33 5.52
C LYS A 52 -1.53 -13.11 4.83
N GLY A 53 -1.81 -13.68 3.66
CA GLY A 53 -0.90 -14.57 2.93
C GLY A 53 -0.22 -13.87 1.75
N ILE A 54 0.39 -12.71 1.99
CA ILE A 54 1.13 -11.99 0.94
C ILE A 54 2.49 -12.67 0.77
N GLU A 55 2.66 -13.38 -0.34
CA GLU A 55 3.91 -14.06 -0.67
C GLU A 55 4.99 -13.06 -1.10
N PRO A 56 6.28 -13.31 -0.80
CA PRO A 56 7.37 -12.42 -1.18
C PRO A 56 7.42 -12.12 -2.68
N ALA A 57 7.10 -13.09 -3.54
CA ALA A 57 7.06 -12.92 -4.99
C ALA A 57 5.96 -11.95 -5.48
N GLN A 58 4.93 -11.66 -4.65
CA GLN A 58 3.94 -10.62 -4.94
C GLN A 58 4.45 -9.22 -4.61
N MET A 59 5.53 -9.10 -3.84
CA MET A 59 6.08 -7.83 -3.36
C MET A 59 7.44 -7.47 -3.98
N LEU A 60 8.25 -8.49 -4.30
CA LEU A 60 9.62 -8.35 -4.76
C LEU A 60 9.71 -8.58 -6.27
N MET A 61 10.61 -7.85 -6.93
CA MET A 61 10.93 -8.05 -8.35
C MET A 61 11.89 -9.23 -8.59
N GLN A 62 11.84 -10.26 -7.75
CA GLN A 62 12.74 -11.40 -7.81
C GLN A 62 11.94 -12.66 -8.14
N GLN A 63 12.45 -13.43 -9.12
CA GLN A 63 11.95 -14.76 -9.47
C GLN A 63 12.91 -15.81 -8.92
#